data_AF-A0A2G6U1P5-F1
#
_entry.id   AF-A0A2G6U1P5-F1
#
_cell.length_a   1.000
_cell.length_b   1.000
_cell.length_c   1.000
_cell.angle_alpha   90.00
_cell.angle_beta   90.00
_cell.angle_gamma   90.00
#
_symmetry.space_group_name_H-M   'P 1'
#
loop_
_entity.id
_entity.type
_entity.pdbx_description
1 polymer ?
#
loop_
_entity_poly.entity_id
_entity_poly.type
_entity_poly.pdbx_seq_one_letter_code
_entity_poly.pdbx_strand_id
1 'polypeptide(L)'
;MAVKISGLKPTISVPATLYLPVDEGRFGAHHFAVVFKRLGKARRDEINELIVVGKPATQPDGSQEVRRMTIPELLDEVVVGWEGMLGDEGTPVPYSRDERLAAEEAYPGLEQAMAVAWFDGLNVHQRDAATKNSVALSGITSASTAQTAIS
;
A
#
# COMPACT_ATOMS: atom_id res chain seq x y z
N MET A 1 15.32 -18.30 18.09
CA MET A 1 16.04 -17.70 16.95
C MET A 1 15.04 -17.00 16.05
N ALA A 2 15.30 -15.75 15.66
CA ALA A 2 14.45 -15.04 14.70
C ALA A 2 14.86 -15.38 13.26
N VAL A 3 13.89 -15.62 12.39
CA VAL A 3 14.12 -15.82 10.94
C VAL A 3 14.67 -14.52 10.34
N LYS A 4 15.73 -14.60 9.53
CA LYS A 4 16.28 -13.45 8.79
C LYS A 4 16.12 -13.68 7.30
N ILE A 5 15.51 -12.72 6.62
CA ILE A 5 15.42 -12.69 5.15
C ILE A 5 16.44 -11.65 4.67
N SER A 6 17.48 -12.10 3.98
CA SER A 6 18.55 -11.24 3.45
C SER A 6 18.13 -10.52 2.15
N GLY A 7 18.83 -9.43 1.82
CA GLY A 7 18.64 -8.72 0.55
C GLY A 7 17.44 -7.76 0.47
N LEU A 8 16.74 -7.51 1.58
CA LEU A 8 15.61 -6.58 1.61
C LEU A 8 16.08 -5.12 1.58
N LYS A 9 15.64 -4.36 0.58
CA LYS A 9 15.80 -2.91 0.54
C LYS A 9 14.93 -2.22 1.61
N PRO A 10 15.36 -1.06 2.14
CA PRO A 10 14.58 -0.27 3.10
C PRO A 10 13.35 0.38 2.48
N THR A 11 13.22 0.35 1.15
CA THR A 11 12.07 0.88 0.40
C THR A 11 11.49 -0.17 -0.54
N ILE A 12 10.28 0.09 -1.03
CA ILE A 12 9.61 -0.67 -2.08
C ILE A 12 8.97 0.30 -3.07
N SER A 13 9.19 0.07 -4.36
CA SER A 13 8.49 0.78 -5.44
C SER A 13 7.24 -0.01 -5.82
N VAL A 14 6.10 0.67 -5.89
CA VAL A 14 4.79 0.06 -6.14
C VAL A 14 4.10 0.82 -7.27
N PRO A 15 3.60 0.14 -8.31
CA PRO A 15 2.90 0.80 -9.40
C PRO A 15 1.57 1.41 -8.91
N ALA A 16 1.24 2.59 -9.44
CA ALA A 16 0.02 3.31 -9.19
C ALA A 16 -0.57 3.85 -10.50
N THR A 17 -1.89 3.97 -10.54
CA THR A 17 -2.61 4.52 -11.69
C THR A 17 -3.55 5.61 -11.20
N LEU A 18 -3.40 6.81 -11.77
CA LEU A 18 -4.31 7.93 -11.59
C LEU A 18 -5.22 8.03 -12.81
N TYR A 19 -6.52 8.06 -12.59
CA TYR A 19 -7.52 8.26 -13.64
C TYR A 19 -8.01 9.70 -13.61
N LEU A 20 -7.75 10.46 -14.67
CA LEU A 20 -8.16 11.86 -14.79
C LEU A 20 -9.24 12.04 -15.86
N PRO A 21 -10.25 12.88 -15.63
CA PRO A 21 -11.21 13.21 -16.68
C PRO A 21 -10.49 13.94 -17.81
N VAL A 22 -10.64 13.46 -19.05
CA VAL A 22 -10.00 14.06 -20.23
C VAL A 22 -11.00 14.77 -21.13
N ASP A 23 -12.11 14.13 -21.50
CA ASP A 23 -13.16 14.73 -22.31
C ASP A 23 -14.41 13.84 -22.39
N GLU A 24 -15.61 14.44 -22.44
CA GLU A 24 -16.91 13.77 -22.62
C GLU A 24 -17.15 12.54 -21.71
N GLY A 25 -16.70 12.61 -20.45
CA GLY A 25 -16.84 11.51 -19.49
C GLY A 25 -15.82 10.37 -19.66
N ARG A 26 -14.85 10.50 -20.56
CA ARG A 26 -13.70 9.60 -20.66
C ARG A 26 -12.65 9.94 -19.62
N PHE A 27 -11.96 8.91 -19.15
CA PHE A 27 -10.84 9.03 -18.22
C PHE A 27 -9.54 8.60 -18.91
N GLY A 28 -8.51 9.42 -18.79
CA GLY A 28 -7.13 9.09 -19.13
C GLY A 28 -6.43 8.43 -17.95
N ALA A 29 -5.66 7.39 -18.21
CA ALA A 29 -4.88 6.69 -17.18
C ALA A 29 -3.42 7.18 -17.20
N HIS A 30 -3.02 7.87 -16.13
CA HIS A 30 -1.62 8.19 -15.88
C HIS A 30 -1.00 7.11 -14.98
N HIS A 31 0.09 6.50 -15.44
CA HIS A 31 0.79 5.44 -14.72
C HIS A 31 2.09 5.97 -14.14
N PHE A 32 2.31 5.70 -12.86
CA PHE A 32 3.50 6.12 -12.13
C PHE A 32 3.85 5.06 -11.07
N ALA A 33 4.94 5.26 -10.34
CA ALA A 33 5.27 4.40 -9.21
C ALA A 33 5.45 5.23 -7.94
N VAL A 34 5.00 4.69 -6.83
CA VAL A 34 5.16 5.28 -5.49
C VAL A 34 6.24 4.50 -4.75
N VAL A 35 7.19 5.22 -4.16
CA VAL A 35 8.26 4.63 -3.36
C VAL A 35 7.89 4.76 -1.88
N PHE A 36 7.60 3.62 -1.26
CA PHE A 36 7.24 3.55 0.15
C PHE A 36 8.42 3.09 1.01
N LYS A 37 8.49 3.60 2.25
CA LYS A 37 9.43 3.08 3.25
C LYS A 37 8.95 1.72 3.78
N ARG A 38 9.87 0.80 4.01
CA ARG A 38 9.58 -0.51 4.60
C ARG A 38 9.34 -0.35 6.10
N LEU A 39 8.08 -0.44 6.50
CA LEU A 39 7.68 -0.42 7.90
C LEU A 39 7.73 -1.80 8.55
N GLY A 40 8.10 -1.84 9.83
CA GLY A 40 7.93 -3.00 10.70
C GLY A 40 6.46 -3.23 11.08
N LYS A 41 6.11 -4.46 11.50
CA LYS A 41 4.73 -4.88 11.81
C LYS A 41 4.03 -3.91 12.78
N ALA A 42 4.65 -3.62 13.93
CA ALA A 42 4.06 -2.77 14.96
C ALA A 42 3.62 -1.39 14.43
N ARG A 43 4.46 -0.74 13.60
CA ARG A 43 4.13 0.57 13.03
C ARG A 43 3.04 0.47 11.96
N ARG A 44 3.03 -0.58 11.15
CA ARG A 44 1.94 -0.81 10.18
C ARG A 44 0.60 -1.02 10.86
N ASP A 45 0.59 -1.83 11.91
CA ASP A 45 -0.64 -2.11 12.67
C ASP A 45 -1.18 -0.84 13.31
N GLU A 46 -0.31 -0.01 13.90
CA GLU A 46 -0.70 1.28 14.47
C GLU A 46 -1.29 2.23 13.42
N ILE A 47 -0.66 2.32 12.24
CA ILE A 47 -1.20 3.14 11.13
C ILE A 47 -2.57 2.64 10.71
N ASN A 48 -2.75 1.33 10.53
CA ASN A 48 -4.04 0.76 10.17
C ASN A 48 -5.12 1.03 11.24
N GLU A 49 -4.77 0.92 12.52
CA GLU A 49 -5.67 1.24 13.63
C GLU A 49 -6.04 2.73 13.62
N LEU A 50 -5.08 3.63 13.40
CA LEU A 50 -5.31 5.07 13.30
C LEU A 50 -6.24 5.44 12.13
N ILE A 51 -6.21 4.69 11.04
CA ILE A 51 -7.04 4.94 9.85
C ILE A 51 -8.45 4.38 10.05
N VAL A 52 -8.57 3.14 10.53
CA VAL A 52 -9.87 2.45 10.64
C VAL A 52 -10.62 2.89 11.91
N VAL A 53 -9.96 2.81 13.06
CA VAL A 53 -10.56 3.06 14.37
C VAL A 53 -10.41 4.53 14.75
N GLY A 54 -9.20 5.08 14.60
CA GLY A 54 -8.84 6.40 15.11
C GLY A 54 -8.47 6.36 16.60
N LYS A 55 -8.08 7.52 17.15
CA LYS A 55 -7.76 7.69 18.57
C LYS A 55 -8.60 8.83 19.18
N PRO A 56 -9.00 8.74 20.45
CA PRO A 56 -9.63 9.86 21.15
C PRO A 56 -8.71 11.09 21.14
N ALA A 57 -9.30 12.24 20.83
CA ALA A 57 -8.65 13.54 20.82
C ALA A 57 -9.56 14.55 21.53
N THR A 58 -8.94 15.41 22.34
CA THR A 58 -9.64 16.51 23.01
C THR A 58 -9.48 17.77 22.17
N GLN A 59 -10.61 18.35 21.76
CA GLN A 59 -10.64 19.60 21.00
C GLN A 59 -10.39 20.82 21.91
N PRO A 60 -10.04 22.00 21.35
CA PRO A 60 -9.81 23.22 22.14
C PRO A 60 -11.01 23.66 23.00
N ASP A 61 -12.23 23.26 22.63
CA ASP A 61 -13.46 23.54 23.37
C ASP A 61 -13.77 22.51 24.48
N GLY A 62 -12.88 21.52 24.68
CA GLY A 62 -13.02 20.46 25.68
C GLY A 62 -13.87 19.26 25.24
N SER A 63 -14.42 19.27 24.02
CA SER A 63 -15.13 18.11 23.48
C SER A 63 -14.18 16.95 23.15
N GLN A 64 -14.70 15.72 23.26
CA GLN A 64 -13.98 14.50 22.90
C GLN A 64 -14.44 14.03 21.54
N GLU A 65 -13.49 13.81 20.62
CA GLU A 65 -13.76 13.29 19.29
C GLU A 65 -12.80 12.15 18.94
N VAL A 66 -13.21 11.26 18.04
CA VAL A 66 -12.31 10.26 17.47
C VAL A 66 -11.61 10.85 16.25
N ARG A 67 -10.32 11.17 16.39
CA ARG A 67 -9.48 11.60 15.27
C ARG A 67 -8.93 10.38 14.53
N ARG A 68 -9.18 10.31 13.22
CA ARG A 68 -8.57 9.34 12.32
C ARG A 68 -7.39 9.95 11.58
N MET A 69 -6.43 9.12 11.22
CA MET A 69 -5.36 9.50 10.31
C MET A 69 -5.93 9.72 8.92
N THR A 70 -5.63 10.88 8.34
CA THR A 70 -6.04 11.27 6.99
C THR A 70 -5.08 10.70 5.93
N ILE A 71 -5.50 10.72 4.66
CA ILE A 71 -4.63 10.30 3.55
C ILE A 71 -3.33 11.13 3.47
N PRO A 72 -3.36 12.48 3.54
CA PRO A 72 -2.13 13.27 3.55
C PRO A 72 -1.17 12.87 4.68
N GLU A 73 -1.69 12.65 5.89
CA GLU A 73 -0.89 12.21 7.05
C GLU A 73 -0.32 10.80 6.86
N LEU A 74 -1.10 9.87 6.28
CA LEU A 74 -0.62 8.56 5.90
C LEU A 74 0.55 8.69 4.92
N LEU A 75 0.39 9.47 3.85
CA LEU A 75 1.40 9.60 2.81
C LEU A 75 2.66 10.33 3.32
N ASP A 76 2.52 11.31 4.20
CA ASP A 76 3.64 11.96 4.91
C ASP A 76 4.44 10.94 5.73
N GLU A 77 3.75 9.96 6.31
CA GLU A 77 4.40 8.88 7.05
C GLU A 77 5.04 7.86 6.11
N VAL A 78 4.37 7.37 5.06
CA VAL A 78 4.81 6.15 4.35
C VAL A 78 5.58 6.39 3.06
N VAL A 79 5.42 7.54 2.41
CA VAL A 79 6.01 7.82 1.08
C VAL A 79 7.35 8.52 1.24
N VAL A 80 8.34 8.05 0.48
CA VAL A 80 9.68 8.65 0.43
C VAL A 80 10.10 9.04 -0.99
N GLY A 81 9.27 8.75 -1.99
CA GLY A 81 9.56 9.06 -3.38
C GLY A 81 8.43 8.69 -4.32
N TRP A 82 8.58 9.09 -5.58
CA TRP A 82 7.80 8.61 -6.71
C TRP A 82 8.70 8.49 -7.95
N GLU A 83 8.21 7.82 -8.98
CA GLU A 83 8.84 7.70 -10.29
C GLU A 83 7.77 7.86 -11.37
N GLY A 84 8.14 8.40 -12.53
CA GLY A 84 7.21 8.60 -13.65
C GLY A 84 6.40 9.90 -13.62
N MET A 85 6.59 10.74 -12.59
CA MET A 85 6.02 12.09 -12.53
C MET A 85 6.89 13.06 -13.35
N LEU A 86 6.30 13.67 -14.37
CA LEU A 86 6.98 14.56 -15.31
C LEU A 86 6.36 15.95 -15.26
N GLY A 87 7.20 16.98 -15.38
CA GLY A 87 6.77 18.36 -15.57
C GLY A 87 6.50 18.70 -17.04
N ASP A 88 6.20 19.97 -17.30
CA ASP A 88 5.78 20.45 -18.63
C ASP A 88 6.81 20.22 -19.76
N GLU A 89 8.10 20.18 -19.42
CA GLU A 89 9.19 19.93 -20.37
C GLU A 89 9.55 18.43 -20.49
N GLY A 90 8.73 17.54 -19.92
CA GLY A 90 9.01 16.11 -19.84
C GLY A 90 10.14 15.76 -18.87
N THR A 91 10.57 16.71 -18.04
CA THR A 91 11.61 16.52 -17.03
C THR A 91 11.04 15.82 -15.79
N PRO A 92 11.77 14.85 -15.19
CA PRO A 92 11.32 14.21 -13.95
C PRO A 92 11.18 15.23 -12.82
N VAL A 93 10.02 15.24 -12.16
CA VAL A 93 9.79 16.06 -10.96
C VAL A 93 10.24 15.26 -9.73
N PRO A 94 11.26 15.70 -8.97
CA PRO A 94 11.65 15.04 -7.74
C PRO A 94 10.51 15.05 -6.72
N TYR A 95 10.36 13.96 -5.98
CA TYR A 95 9.36 13.91 -4.92
C TYR A 95 9.72 14.88 -3.79
N SER A 96 8.74 15.68 -3.38
CA SER A 96 8.69 16.37 -2.10
C SER A 96 7.25 16.41 -1.60
N ARG A 97 7.05 16.71 -0.32
CA ARG A 97 5.70 16.91 0.23
C ARG A 97 4.97 18.05 -0.50
N ASP A 98 5.68 19.14 -0.77
CA ASP A 98 5.09 20.32 -1.40
C ASP A 98 4.71 20.04 -2.86
N GLU A 99 5.56 19.34 -3.60
CA GLU A 99 5.25 18.88 -4.96
C GLU A 99 4.08 17.91 -4.98
N ARG A 100 3.98 17.01 -3.99
CA ARG A 100 2.83 16.09 -3.87
C ARG A 100 1.52 16.85 -3.66
N LEU A 101 1.52 17.84 -2.78
CA LEU A 101 0.33 18.67 -2.52
C LEU A 101 -0.03 19.54 -3.72
N ALA A 102 0.95 20.14 -4.39
CA ALA A 102 0.73 20.90 -5.61
C ALA A 102 0.16 20.02 -6.73
N ALA A 103 0.68 18.80 -6.87
CA ALA A 103 0.19 17.83 -7.85
C ALA A 103 -1.22 17.32 -7.52
N GLU A 104 -1.58 17.13 -6.24
CA GLU A 104 -2.96 16.82 -5.84
C GLU A 104 -3.92 17.96 -6.15
N GLU A 105 -3.52 19.22 -5.90
CA GLU A 105 -4.35 20.38 -6.23
C GLU A 105 -4.57 20.51 -7.75
N ALA A 106 -3.52 20.28 -8.54
CA ALA A 106 -3.60 20.31 -10.00
C ALA A 106 -4.34 19.10 -10.59
N TYR A 107 -4.19 17.94 -9.97
CA TYR A 107 -4.71 16.65 -10.43
C TYR A 107 -5.39 15.89 -9.29
N PRO A 108 -6.63 16.29 -8.91
CA PRO A 108 -7.34 15.70 -7.79
C PRO A 108 -7.48 14.17 -7.91
N GLY A 109 -7.18 13.46 -6.83
CA GLY A 109 -7.19 12.00 -6.80
C GLY A 109 -5.81 11.34 -6.83
N LEU A 110 -4.73 12.11 -6.96
CA LEU A 110 -3.35 11.61 -6.93
C LEU A 110 -3.04 10.93 -5.59
N GLU A 111 -3.28 11.60 -4.47
CA GLU A 111 -3.05 11.06 -3.13
C GLU A 111 -3.91 9.82 -2.86
N GLN A 112 -5.13 9.77 -3.42
CA GLN A 112 -6.00 8.59 -3.34
C GLN A 112 -5.41 7.43 -4.14
N ALA A 113 -4.89 7.66 -5.35
CA ALA A 113 -4.19 6.64 -6.13
C ALA A 113 -2.95 6.11 -5.38
N MET A 114 -2.21 6.99 -4.71
CA MET A 114 -1.07 6.60 -3.87
C MET A 114 -1.51 5.79 -2.64
N ALA A 115 -2.60 6.16 -1.98
CA ALA A 115 -3.15 5.42 -0.85
C ALA A 115 -3.65 4.02 -1.25
N VAL A 116 -4.30 3.89 -2.41
CA VAL A 116 -4.69 2.59 -2.97
C VAL A 116 -3.46 1.72 -3.21
N ALA A 117 -2.40 2.29 -3.81
CA ALA A 117 -1.14 1.58 -4.01
C ALA A 117 -0.52 1.08 -2.70
N TRP A 118 -0.64 1.86 -1.60
CA TRP A 118 -0.20 1.42 -0.27
C TRP A 118 -1.00 0.22 0.25
N PHE A 119 -2.33 0.27 0.21
CA PHE A 119 -3.18 -0.77 0.81
C PHE A 119 -3.19 -2.07 0.00
N ASP A 120 -3.28 -1.96 -1.32
CA ASP A 120 -3.36 -3.13 -2.20
C ASP A 120 -1.98 -3.66 -2.56
N GLY A 121 -1.06 -2.78 -2.99
CA GLY A 121 0.24 -3.19 -3.51
C GLY A 121 1.09 -3.98 -2.53
N LEU A 122 0.95 -3.74 -1.22
CA LEU A 122 1.69 -4.46 -0.19
C LEU A 122 1.21 -5.90 0.05
N ASN A 123 -0.01 -6.24 -0.36
CA ASN A 123 -0.63 -7.54 -0.06
C ASN A 123 -1.00 -8.36 -1.30
N VAL A 124 -0.99 -7.78 -2.51
CA VAL A 124 -1.35 -8.46 -3.76
C VAL A 124 -0.61 -9.80 -3.93
N HIS A 125 0.71 -9.81 -3.80
CA HIS A 125 1.48 -11.05 -3.97
C HIS A 125 1.24 -12.09 -2.87
N GLN A 126 0.83 -11.67 -1.67
CA GLN A 126 0.44 -12.60 -0.60
C GLN A 126 -0.94 -13.19 -0.85
N ARG A 127 -1.87 -12.41 -1.41
CA ARG A 127 -3.17 -12.90 -1.87
C ARG A 127 -2.98 -13.93 -2.99
N ASP A 128 -2.16 -13.63 -3.98
CA ASP A 128 -1.82 -14.56 -5.07
C ASP A 128 -1.14 -15.83 -4.55
N ALA A 129 -0.20 -15.69 -3.61
CA ALA A 129 0.48 -16.82 -2.99
C ALA A 129 -0.49 -17.68 -2.17
N ALA A 130 -1.41 -17.08 -1.42
CA ALA A 130 -2.44 -17.81 -0.68
C ALA A 130 -3.35 -18.62 -1.62
N THR A 131 -3.80 -18.03 -2.72
CA THR A 131 -4.57 -18.74 -3.76
C THR A 131 -3.78 -19.91 -4.32
N LYS A 132 -2.53 -19.71 -4.73
CA LYS A 132 -1.68 -20.80 -5.25
C LYS A 132 -1.44 -21.91 -4.22
N ASN A 133 -1.17 -21.54 -2.96
CA ASN A 133 -0.93 -22.48 -1.87
C ASN A 133 -2.19 -23.31 -1.53
N SER A 134 -3.38 -22.71 -1.61
CA SER A 134 -4.64 -23.43 -1.38
C SER A 134 -4.94 -24.51 -2.43
N VAL A 135 -4.53 -24.29 -3.69
CA VAL A 135 -4.68 -25.28 -4.77
C VAL A 135 -3.68 -26.43 -4.63
N ALA A 136 -2.47 -26.16 -4.14
CA ALA A 136 -1.42 -27.17 -3.99
C ALA A 136 -1.69 -28.20 -2.88
N LEU A 137 -2.44 -27.84 -1.83
CA LEU A 137 -2.70 -28.74 -0.69
C LEU A 137 -3.68 -29.89 -0.99
N SER A 138 -4.53 -29.77 -2.02
CA SER A 138 -5.55 -30.78 -2.33
C SER A 138 -5.00 -32.08 -2.96
N GLY A 139 -3.70 -32.15 -3.27
CA GLY A 139 -3.07 -33.30 -3.92
C GLY A 139 -2.34 -34.30 -3.00
N ILE A 140 -2.25 -34.05 -1.68
CA ILE A 140 -1.38 -34.83 -0.78
C ILE A 140 -2.12 -35.54 0.37
N THR A 141 -3.36 -35.96 0.17
CA THR A 141 -4.05 -36.84 1.11
C THR A 141 -4.61 -38.06 0.40
N SER A 142 -3.82 -39.13 0.35
CA SER A 142 -4.21 -40.54 0.51
C SER A 142 -3.04 -41.46 0.16
N ALA A 143 -1.98 -41.48 0.97
CA ALA A 143 -1.08 -42.62 0.98
C ALA A 143 -1.71 -43.68 1.91
N SER A 144 -2.36 -44.67 1.27
CA SER A 144 -2.92 -45.86 1.89
C SER A 144 -1.91 -46.52 2.84
N THR A 145 -2.21 -46.58 4.13
CA THR A 145 -1.45 -47.39 5.10
C THR A 145 -1.77 -48.86 4.83
N ALA A 146 -0.98 -49.52 3.98
CA ALA A 146 -0.99 -50.98 3.90
C ALA A 146 -0.36 -51.54 5.18
N GLN A 147 -1.21 -51.98 6.09
CA GLN A 147 -0.84 -52.71 7.31
C GLN A 147 -0.45 -54.14 6.91
N THR A 148 0.84 -54.42 6.79
CA THR A 148 1.32 -55.81 6.70
C THR A 148 1.38 -56.38 8.11
N ALA A 149 0.31 -57.08 8.52
CA ALA A 149 0.33 -57.95 9.68
C ALA A 149 1.05 -59.26 9.31
N ILE A 150 2.11 -59.57 10.03
CA ILE A 150 2.82 -60.85 9.97
C ILE A 150 2.43 -61.63 11.23
N SER A 151 1.81 -62.79 11.08
CA SER A 151 1.89 -63.94 11.98
C SER A 151 1.57 -65.20 11.18
#